data_AF-A0A177MWA6-F1
#
_entry.id   AF-A0A177MWA6-F1
#
_cell.length_a   1.000
_cell.length_b   1.000
_cell.length_c   1.000
_cell.angle_alpha   90.00
_cell.angle_beta   90.00
_cell.angle_gamma   90.00
#
_symmetry.space_group_name_H-M   'P 1'
#
loop_
_entity.id
_entity.type
_entity.pdbx_description
1 polymer ?
#
loop_
_entity_poly.entity_id
_entity_poly.type
_entity_poly.pdbx_seq_one_letter_code
_entity_poly.pdbx_strand_id
1 'polypeptide(L)'
;MTKTKLALAIAAAALSVGATSASASTTMYNTFTSQDKTATDGWTRIADTNSDGYGTGPESQGNKGLILQWAGTADKKLPFSYAGSSHLNWAVQLTGEGDVAEISGADSMAKYGFDAEIDTGGGAWRDNSASPTGWKHQTDIGLISSDVTQMVHLNLTALGQQQANTFSTFGITVFEGMDTNTGNYSHHGSWNNATKPYTNDNPFGTTGLINIGYSDNVDAANDFVFTAEAGKIYSIYLGGVDFSRWNTGVDNYKLTVTTSAQTGVVPVPGAVWLFGSAVAGMIGFGRRKSSIAA
;
A
#
# COMPACT_ATOMS: atom_id res chain seq x y z
N MET A 1 52.00 -55.33 -16.93
CA MET A 1 51.64 -54.18 -16.07
C MET A 1 50.69 -53.27 -16.84
N THR A 2 49.40 -53.45 -16.63
CA THR A 2 48.32 -52.64 -17.20
C THR A 2 48.04 -51.46 -16.27
N LYS A 3 48.21 -50.22 -16.77
CA LYS A 3 47.86 -49.00 -16.03
C LYS A 3 46.42 -48.60 -16.39
N THR A 4 45.49 -48.75 -15.45
CA THR A 4 44.12 -48.23 -15.55
C THR A 4 44.13 -46.72 -15.37
N LYS A 5 43.61 -45.98 -16.36
CA LYS A 5 43.32 -44.54 -16.24
C LYS A 5 41.90 -44.38 -15.71
N LEU A 6 41.76 -43.93 -14.47
CA LEU A 6 40.48 -43.53 -13.89
C LEU A 6 40.15 -42.13 -14.41
N ALA A 7 39.09 -42.00 -15.22
CA ALA A 7 38.58 -40.70 -15.65
C ALA A 7 37.48 -40.26 -14.67
N LEU A 8 37.78 -39.23 -13.87
CA LEU A 8 36.82 -38.58 -12.98
C LEU A 8 36.13 -37.46 -13.77
N ALA A 9 34.87 -37.66 -14.13
CA ALA A 9 34.05 -36.61 -14.73
C ALA A 9 33.43 -35.75 -13.61
N ILE A 10 33.91 -34.51 -13.46
CA ILE A 10 33.29 -33.51 -12.58
C ILE A 10 32.19 -32.84 -13.40
N ALA A 11 30.93 -33.12 -13.06
CA ALA A 11 29.78 -32.39 -13.57
C ALA A 11 29.68 -31.07 -12.81
N ALA A 12 30.11 -29.97 -13.43
CA ALA A 12 29.88 -28.62 -12.92
C ALA A 12 28.41 -28.23 -13.19
N ALA A 13 27.55 -28.37 -12.18
CA ALA A 13 26.23 -27.75 -12.19
C ALA A 13 26.42 -26.24 -12.01
N ALA A 14 26.27 -25.47 -13.09
CA ALA A 14 26.19 -24.02 -13.01
C ALA A 14 24.86 -23.64 -12.34
N LEU A 15 24.91 -23.33 -11.05
CA LEU A 15 23.82 -22.68 -10.34
C LEU A 15 23.76 -21.24 -10.87
N SER A 16 22.84 -20.96 -11.80
CA SER A 16 22.50 -19.60 -12.19
C SER A 16 21.80 -18.94 -11.01
N VAL A 17 22.57 -18.29 -10.14
CA VAL A 17 22.04 -17.37 -9.14
C VAL A 17 21.48 -16.19 -9.94
N GLY A 18 20.17 -16.22 -10.20
CA GLY A 18 19.48 -15.09 -10.81
C GLY A 18 19.74 -13.88 -9.94
N ALA A 19 20.28 -12.82 -10.54
CA ALA A 19 20.40 -11.54 -9.88
C ALA A 19 18.98 -11.07 -9.54
N THR A 20 18.58 -11.21 -8.28
CA THR A 20 17.38 -10.53 -7.77
C THR A 20 17.71 -9.04 -7.81
N SER A 21 17.13 -8.32 -8.75
CA SER A 21 17.08 -6.86 -8.69
C SER A 21 16.61 -6.48 -7.29
N ALA A 22 17.34 -5.61 -6.59
CA ALA A 22 16.92 -5.13 -5.29
C ALA A 22 15.51 -4.52 -5.45
N SER A 23 14.53 -4.98 -4.69
CA SER A 23 13.21 -4.33 -4.64
C SER A 23 13.41 -2.92 -4.10
N ALA A 24 12.91 -1.93 -4.84
CA ALA A 24 12.93 -0.56 -4.42
C ALA A 24 11.49 -0.05 -4.40
N SER A 25 11.00 0.32 -3.22
CA SER A 25 9.76 1.06 -3.09
C SER A 25 10.04 2.57 -3.17
N THR A 26 9.10 3.34 -3.69
CA THR A 26 9.14 4.82 -3.67
C THR A 26 7.97 5.34 -2.87
N THR A 27 8.26 6.02 -1.76
CA THR A 27 7.25 6.73 -0.95
C THR A 27 7.06 8.14 -1.49
N MET A 28 5.87 8.68 -1.35
CA MET A 28 5.49 9.98 -1.87
C MET A 28 4.60 10.66 -0.84
N TYR A 29 4.80 11.94 -0.62
CA TYR A 29 4.16 12.66 0.47
C TYR A 29 3.56 13.97 0.01
N ASN A 30 2.36 14.24 0.50
CA ASN A 30 1.76 15.57 0.44
C ASN A 30 2.62 16.54 1.27
N THR A 31 2.98 17.70 0.71
CA THR A 31 3.77 18.72 1.43
C THR A 31 2.90 19.70 2.21
N PHE A 32 1.59 19.45 2.33
CA PHE A 32 0.69 20.30 3.08
C PHE A 32 1.01 20.15 4.55
N THR A 33 1.08 21.26 5.26
CA THR A 33 1.18 21.27 6.70
C THR A 33 0.21 22.28 7.26
N SER A 34 -0.55 21.87 8.26
CA SER A 34 -1.36 22.76 9.07
C SER A 34 -0.53 23.37 10.22
N GLN A 35 -0.98 24.49 10.78
CA GLN A 35 -0.36 25.04 12.01
C GLN A 35 -0.70 24.18 13.25
N ASP A 36 -1.87 23.55 13.24
CA ASP A 36 -2.36 22.69 14.31
C ASP A 36 -2.50 21.26 13.75
N LYS A 37 -1.62 20.32 14.14
CA LYS A 37 -1.62 18.90 13.70
C LYS A 37 -2.93 18.10 13.98
N THR A 38 -3.98 18.75 14.46
CA THR A 38 -5.32 18.18 14.62
C THR A 38 -6.32 18.75 13.62
N ALA A 39 -5.88 19.72 12.81
CA ALA A 39 -6.65 20.32 11.75
C ALA A 39 -6.61 19.42 10.50
N THR A 40 -7.65 19.57 9.70
CA THR A 40 -7.83 18.94 8.40
C THR A 40 -6.55 18.95 7.53
N ASP A 41 -5.99 17.79 7.22
CA ASP A 41 -4.77 17.63 6.43
C ASP A 41 -5.03 17.04 5.01
N GLY A 42 -3.99 16.64 4.29
CA GLY A 42 -4.10 15.92 3.02
C GLY A 42 -4.61 16.72 1.81
N TRP A 43 -4.77 18.04 1.90
CA TRP A 43 -5.23 18.86 0.78
C TRP A 43 -4.30 18.74 -0.44
N THR A 44 -4.87 18.38 -1.60
CA THR A 44 -4.11 18.23 -2.86
C THR A 44 -3.92 19.55 -3.62
N ARG A 45 -4.64 20.60 -3.20
CA ARG A 45 -4.66 21.92 -3.82
C ARG A 45 -4.76 23.01 -2.77
N ILE A 46 -4.16 24.14 -3.07
CA ILE A 46 -4.31 25.39 -2.32
C ILE A 46 -5.20 26.35 -3.10
N ALA A 47 -6.19 26.94 -2.42
CA ALA A 47 -7.00 28.00 -3.00
C ALA A 47 -6.09 29.22 -3.27
N ASP A 48 -6.18 29.79 -4.48
CA ASP A 48 -5.48 31.02 -4.84
C ASP A 48 -6.51 32.08 -5.22
N THR A 49 -6.50 33.20 -4.47
CA THR A 49 -6.51 34.61 -4.94
C THR A 49 -6.92 35.60 -3.84
N ASN A 50 -7.27 35.16 -2.63
CA ASN A 50 -7.77 36.04 -1.56
C ASN A 50 -6.68 36.76 -0.72
N SER A 51 -5.41 36.72 -1.13
CA SER A 51 -4.31 37.53 -0.54
C SER A 51 -4.05 37.34 0.96
N ASP A 52 -4.62 36.31 1.60
CA ASP A 52 -4.51 36.08 3.05
C ASP A 52 -3.24 35.32 3.46
N GLY A 53 -2.47 34.79 2.51
CA GLY A 53 -1.13 34.25 2.77
C GLY A 53 -1.11 32.97 3.61
N TYR A 54 -2.27 32.37 3.86
CA TYR A 54 -2.40 31.11 4.59
C TYR A 54 -3.27 30.14 3.79
N GLY A 55 -2.67 29.05 3.33
CA GLY A 55 -3.43 27.91 2.81
C GLY A 55 -4.24 27.29 3.94
N THR A 56 -5.42 27.85 4.21
CA THR A 56 -6.39 27.26 5.14
C THR A 56 -7.57 26.81 4.30
N GLY A 57 -7.70 25.49 4.13
CA GLY A 57 -8.91 24.91 3.54
C GLY A 57 -10.10 25.26 4.43
N PRO A 58 -11.08 26.00 3.88
CA PRO A 58 -12.35 25.37 3.59
C PRO A 58 -12.86 25.82 2.20
N GLU A 59 -13.50 24.91 1.45
CA GLU A 59 -14.18 25.21 0.18
C GLU A 59 -13.30 25.27 -1.09
N SER A 60 -12.32 24.38 -1.25
CA SER A 60 -11.95 24.03 -2.63
C SER A 60 -13.20 23.43 -3.30
N GLN A 61 -13.88 24.24 -4.10
CA GLN A 61 -15.10 23.89 -4.84
C GLN A 61 -14.76 22.87 -5.93
N GLY A 62 -14.39 21.66 -5.52
CA GLY A 62 -13.69 20.70 -6.37
C GLY A 62 -12.27 21.16 -6.69
N ASN A 63 -11.72 20.55 -7.74
CA ASN A 63 -10.35 20.64 -8.27
C ASN A 63 -9.83 22.05 -8.67
N LYS A 64 -10.25 23.11 -7.99
CA LYS A 64 -9.82 24.50 -8.19
C LYS A 64 -8.59 24.82 -7.36
N GLY A 65 -7.81 25.79 -7.82
CA GLY A 65 -6.58 26.22 -7.16
C GLY A 65 -5.33 25.56 -7.71
N LEU A 66 -4.18 25.99 -7.19
CA LEU A 66 -2.87 25.47 -7.57
C LEU A 66 -2.66 24.10 -6.95
N ILE A 67 -2.10 23.17 -7.72
CA ILE A 67 -1.70 21.87 -7.21
C ILE A 67 -0.62 22.09 -6.15
N LEU A 68 -0.84 21.51 -4.98
CA LEU A 68 0.18 21.51 -3.96
C LEU A 68 1.36 20.63 -4.41
N GLN A 69 2.58 21.02 -4.05
CA GLN A 69 3.76 20.21 -4.37
C GLN A 69 3.70 18.87 -3.63
N TRP A 70 4.27 17.85 -4.26
CA TRP A 70 4.44 16.52 -3.67
C TRP A 70 5.92 16.16 -3.64
N ALA A 71 6.34 15.54 -2.55
CA ALA A 71 7.67 14.94 -2.46
C ALA A 71 7.63 13.50 -2.96
N GLY A 72 8.75 13.02 -3.51
CA GLY A 72 8.85 11.67 -4.07
C GLY A 72 8.23 11.50 -5.47
N THR A 73 7.62 12.55 -6.04
CA THR A 73 7.04 12.50 -7.39
C THR A 73 7.87 13.26 -8.42
N ALA A 74 7.75 12.86 -9.69
CA ALA A 74 8.33 13.61 -10.81
C ALA A 74 7.66 14.99 -10.93
N ASP A 75 8.48 16.02 -11.13
CA ASP A 75 8.06 17.43 -11.25
C ASP A 75 7.20 17.95 -10.08
N LYS A 76 7.24 17.29 -8.91
CA LYS A 76 6.42 17.62 -7.73
C LYS A 76 4.91 17.61 -7.99
N LYS A 77 4.46 16.79 -8.94
CA LYS A 77 3.04 16.62 -9.30
C LYS A 77 2.33 15.62 -8.39
N LEU A 78 1.01 15.60 -8.45
CA LEU A 78 0.20 14.56 -7.79
C LEU A 78 0.64 13.15 -8.23
N PRO A 79 0.69 12.17 -7.30
CA PRO A 79 1.15 10.82 -7.59
C PRO A 79 0.19 10.12 -8.57
N PHE A 80 0.73 9.25 -9.41
CA PHE A 80 -0.03 8.40 -10.34
C PHE A 80 -1.05 9.12 -11.24
N SER A 81 -0.83 10.41 -11.52
CA SER A 81 -1.77 11.28 -12.24
C SER A 81 -3.13 11.42 -11.54
N TYR A 82 -3.14 11.36 -10.20
CA TYR A 82 -4.34 11.57 -9.40
C TYR A 82 -5.02 12.88 -9.79
N ALA A 83 -6.32 12.77 -10.06
CA ALA A 83 -7.17 13.87 -10.55
C ALA A 83 -8.47 14.00 -9.74
N GLY A 84 -8.57 13.31 -8.60
CA GLY A 84 -9.72 13.39 -7.72
C GLY A 84 -9.81 14.69 -6.94
N SER A 85 -10.92 14.87 -6.22
CA SER A 85 -11.18 16.03 -5.38
C SER A 85 -11.07 15.71 -3.89
N SER A 86 -10.97 14.42 -3.52
CA SER A 86 -10.66 14.04 -2.13
C SER A 86 -9.28 14.53 -1.71
N HIS A 87 -9.05 14.61 -0.40
CA HIS A 87 -7.69 14.69 0.10
C HIS A 87 -6.90 13.43 -0.24
N LEU A 88 -5.59 13.57 -0.19
CA LEU A 88 -4.61 12.52 -0.36
C LEU A 88 -3.36 12.89 0.43
N ASN A 89 -2.92 12.01 1.34
CA ASN A 89 -1.87 12.29 2.32
C ASN A 89 -0.52 11.73 1.83
N TRP A 90 -0.54 10.54 1.23
CA TRP A 90 0.67 9.84 0.80
C TRP A 90 0.42 8.92 -0.40
N ALA A 91 1.48 8.44 -1.02
CA ALA A 91 1.42 7.36 -1.99
C ALA A 91 2.69 6.49 -1.96
N VAL A 92 2.58 5.24 -2.44
CA VAL A 92 3.70 4.30 -2.56
C VAL A 92 3.67 3.61 -3.92
N GLN A 93 4.80 3.62 -4.62
CA GLN A 93 5.04 2.74 -5.77
C GLN A 93 5.88 1.54 -5.32
N LEU A 94 5.38 0.34 -5.62
CA LEU A 94 6.04 -0.94 -5.38
C LEU A 94 6.55 -1.49 -6.72
N THR A 95 7.79 -1.96 -6.75
CA THR A 95 8.47 -2.47 -7.96
C THR A 95 8.55 -4.00 -8.00
N GLY A 96 8.46 -4.69 -6.87
CA GLY A 96 8.58 -6.15 -6.85
C GLY A 96 8.39 -6.82 -5.49
N GLU A 97 8.43 -8.15 -5.51
CA GLU A 97 8.35 -8.97 -4.30
C GLU A 97 9.49 -8.64 -3.33
N GLY A 98 9.22 -8.64 -2.02
CA GLY A 98 10.21 -8.28 -1.00
C GLY A 98 10.44 -6.78 -0.84
N ASP A 99 9.66 -5.94 -1.53
CA ASP A 99 9.61 -4.50 -1.26
C ASP A 99 9.21 -4.26 0.20
N VAL A 100 9.86 -3.26 0.79
CA VAL A 100 9.50 -2.69 2.09
C VAL A 100 9.41 -1.19 1.92
N ALA A 101 8.31 -0.59 2.35
CA ALA A 101 8.12 0.85 2.42
C ALA A 101 7.60 1.23 3.80
N GLU A 102 7.98 2.42 4.27
CA GLU A 102 7.44 3.03 5.47
C GLU A 102 6.75 4.34 5.10
N ILE A 103 5.51 4.52 5.55
CA ILE A 103 4.81 5.80 5.52
C ILE A 103 4.77 6.34 6.95
N SER A 104 5.53 7.41 7.20
CA SER A 104 5.60 8.11 8.48
C SER A 104 6.22 9.50 8.29
N GLY A 105 6.02 10.41 9.24
CA GLY A 105 6.74 11.70 9.26
C GLY A 105 8.26 11.52 9.40
N ALA A 106 8.72 10.44 10.04
CA ALA A 106 10.14 10.11 10.14
C ALA A 106 10.73 9.68 8.78
N ASP A 107 10.00 8.87 7.99
CA ASP A 107 10.42 8.48 6.63
C ASP A 107 10.46 9.71 5.70
N SER A 108 9.44 10.58 5.75
CA SER A 108 9.42 11.80 4.94
C SER A 108 10.58 12.74 5.30
N MET A 109 10.89 12.88 6.59
CA MET A 109 12.01 13.70 7.06
C MET A 109 13.34 13.13 6.58
N ALA A 110 13.52 11.81 6.69
CA ALA A 110 14.75 11.13 6.30
C ALA A 110 15.01 11.21 4.78
N LYS A 111 13.97 11.06 3.95
CA LYS A 111 14.09 11.04 2.49
C LYS A 111 14.03 12.41 1.83
N TYR A 112 13.20 13.30 2.36
CA TYR A 112 12.83 14.56 1.69
C TYR A 112 13.10 15.81 2.53
N GLY A 113 13.51 15.68 3.79
CA GLY A 113 13.90 16.80 4.64
C GLY A 113 12.72 17.62 5.19
N PHE A 114 11.51 17.05 5.26
CA PHE A 114 10.36 17.67 5.94
C PHE A 114 9.49 16.64 6.66
N ASP A 115 8.83 17.07 7.73
CA ASP A 115 7.88 16.26 8.51
C ASP A 115 6.51 16.34 7.83
N ALA A 116 6.13 15.28 7.12
CA ALA A 116 4.80 15.18 6.52
C ALA A 116 3.76 14.96 7.61
N GLU A 117 2.59 15.56 7.45
CA GLU A 117 1.43 15.34 8.33
C GLU A 117 0.89 13.93 8.03
N ILE A 118 1.29 12.98 8.87
CA ILE A 118 0.91 11.56 8.83
C ILE A 118 0.34 11.24 10.21
N ASP A 119 -0.93 11.54 10.38
CA ASP A 119 -1.70 11.31 11.59
C ASP A 119 -3.16 10.99 11.27
N THR A 120 -3.90 10.53 12.26
CA THR A 120 -5.33 10.22 12.10
C THR A 120 -6.02 10.23 13.45
N GLY A 121 -7.34 10.41 13.46
CA GLY A 121 -8.15 10.39 14.68
C GLY A 121 -8.46 8.96 15.17
N GLY A 122 -8.57 8.78 16.49
CA GLY A 122 -8.88 7.48 17.09
C GLY A 122 -10.26 6.91 16.72
N GLY A 123 -11.20 7.76 16.33
CA GLY A 123 -12.50 7.36 15.77
C GLY A 123 -12.68 7.76 14.31
N ALA A 124 -11.60 8.00 13.57
CA ALA A 124 -11.66 8.51 12.20
C ALA A 124 -12.28 7.50 11.23
N TRP A 125 -11.89 6.22 11.33
CA TRP A 125 -12.46 5.16 10.51
C TRP A 125 -13.84 4.77 11.01
N ARG A 126 -13.97 4.54 12.33
CA ARG A 126 -15.25 4.29 13.02
C ARG A 126 -15.15 4.74 14.47
N ASP A 127 -16.02 5.66 14.89
CA ASP A 127 -16.11 6.05 16.29
C ASP A 127 -16.81 5.00 17.17
N ASN A 128 -16.63 5.10 18.49
CA ASN A 128 -17.21 4.18 19.46
C ASN A 128 -18.62 4.59 19.95
N SER A 129 -19.33 5.41 19.18
CA SER A 129 -20.65 5.90 19.57
C SER A 129 -21.73 4.82 19.44
N ALA A 130 -22.92 5.08 20.00
CA ALA A 130 -24.06 4.17 19.85
C ALA A 130 -24.55 4.04 18.39
N SER A 131 -24.14 4.94 17.50
CA SER A 131 -24.38 4.87 16.05
C SER A 131 -23.05 5.12 15.35
N PRO A 132 -22.18 4.09 15.30
CA PRO A 132 -20.79 4.23 14.87
C PRO A 132 -20.69 4.95 13.52
N THR A 133 -19.80 5.93 13.47
CA THR A 133 -19.61 6.79 12.30
C THR A 133 -18.13 7.09 12.10
N GLY A 134 -17.67 7.01 10.85
CA GLY A 134 -16.36 7.53 10.43
C GLY A 134 -16.43 8.99 9.99
N TRP A 135 -15.30 9.69 10.04
CA TRP A 135 -15.20 11.10 9.69
C TRP A 135 -14.08 11.33 8.69
N LYS A 136 -14.46 11.81 7.50
CA LYS A 136 -13.58 11.90 6.34
C LYS A 136 -12.32 12.71 6.65
N HIS A 137 -12.49 13.87 7.26
CA HIS A 137 -11.40 14.80 7.48
C HIS A 137 -10.27 14.33 8.38
N GLN A 138 -10.50 13.32 9.24
CA GLN A 138 -9.44 12.72 10.04
C GLN A 138 -9.06 11.32 9.54
N THR A 139 -9.69 10.86 8.46
CA THR A 139 -9.34 9.60 7.80
C THR A 139 -8.20 9.92 6.84
N ASP A 140 -7.11 9.17 6.94
CA ASP A 140 -6.01 9.33 6.01
C ASP A 140 -6.27 8.56 4.73
N ILE A 141 -5.94 9.18 3.59
CA ILE A 141 -6.01 8.54 2.27
C ILE A 141 -4.62 8.38 1.69
N GLY A 142 -4.30 7.16 1.28
CA GLY A 142 -3.09 6.84 0.53
C GLY A 142 -3.38 6.16 -0.80
N LEU A 143 -2.42 6.23 -1.73
CA LEU A 143 -2.42 5.41 -2.95
C LEU A 143 -1.30 4.37 -2.93
N ILE A 144 -1.57 3.17 -3.43
CA ILE A 144 -0.57 2.16 -3.70
C ILE A 144 -0.64 1.77 -5.18
N SER A 145 0.50 1.78 -5.88
CA SER A 145 0.64 1.16 -7.20
C SER A 145 1.68 0.05 -7.15
N SER A 146 1.54 -0.94 -8.02
CA SER A 146 2.50 -2.05 -8.13
C SER A 146 2.88 -2.29 -9.58
N ASP A 147 4.18 -2.39 -9.87
CA ASP A 147 4.69 -2.67 -11.22
C ASP A 147 4.50 -4.14 -11.62
N VAL A 148 4.32 -5.03 -10.63
CA VAL A 148 4.06 -6.46 -10.80
C VAL A 148 2.83 -6.91 -10.01
N THR A 149 2.27 -8.07 -10.35
CA THR A 149 1.22 -8.68 -9.53
C THR A 149 1.84 -9.35 -8.31
N GLN A 150 1.43 -8.95 -7.11
CA GLN A 150 2.00 -9.44 -5.84
C GLN A 150 1.00 -9.30 -4.68
N MET A 151 1.32 -9.95 -3.55
CA MET A 151 0.60 -9.69 -2.31
C MET A 151 1.18 -8.45 -1.64
N VAL A 152 0.30 -7.56 -1.16
CA VAL A 152 0.65 -6.38 -0.38
C VAL A 152 0.12 -6.55 1.03
N HIS A 153 0.99 -6.37 2.01
CA HIS A 153 0.72 -6.46 3.44
C HIS A 153 0.83 -5.07 4.07
N LEU A 154 -0.19 -4.67 4.84
CA LEU A 154 -0.27 -3.37 5.50
C LEU A 154 -0.34 -3.57 7.02
N ASN A 155 0.67 -3.09 7.74
CA ASN A 155 0.71 -3.06 9.20
C ASN A 155 0.78 -1.62 9.70
N LEU A 156 0.04 -1.31 10.77
CA LEU A 156 -0.04 0.04 11.31
C LEU A 156 0.40 0.10 12.76
N THR A 157 0.96 1.22 13.17
CA THR A 157 1.33 1.48 14.58
C THR A 157 1.09 2.95 14.89
N ALA A 158 0.26 3.23 15.90
CA ALA A 158 0.16 4.57 16.46
C ALA A 158 1.43 4.87 17.27
N LEU A 159 1.96 6.09 17.17
CA LEU A 159 3.26 6.44 17.72
C LEU A 159 3.21 7.03 19.14
N GLY A 160 2.02 7.41 19.62
CA GLY A 160 1.82 7.97 20.95
C GLY A 160 2.45 9.36 21.14
N GLN A 161 2.49 10.17 20.08
CA GLN A 161 3.28 11.40 20.03
C GLN A 161 2.46 12.69 20.14
N GLN A 162 1.17 12.68 19.77
CA GLN A 162 0.36 13.91 19.78
C GLN A 162 -0.56 14.04 21.00
N GLN A 163 -1.18 12.96 21.47
CA GLN A 163 -2.12 12.99 22.60
C GLN A 163 -1.82 11.91 23.63
N ALA A 164 -2.13 12.19 24.91
CA ALA A 164 -1.78 11.33 26.04
C ALA A 164 -2.42 9.93 26.01
N ASN A 165 -3.59 9.80 25.39
CA ASN A 165 -4.25 8.52 25.15
C ASN A 165 -4.39 8.34 23.64
N THR A 166 -3.81 7.27 23.12
CA THR A 166 -3.89 6.92 21.70
C THR A 166 -4.59 5.56 21.53
N PHE A 167 -5.06 5.32 20.32
CA PHE A 167 -5.67 4.08 19.90
C PHE A 167 -4.59 3.08 19.50
N SER A 168 -4.87 1.78 19.61
CA SER A 168 -3.90 0.72 19.28
C SER A 168 -4.22 -0.01 17.98
N THR A 169 -5.43 0.18 17.46
CA THR A 169 -5.99 -0.60 16.37
C THR A 169 -6.54 0.34 15.31
N PHE A 170 -6.29 -0.01 14.05
CA PHE A 170 -6.70 0.75 12.90
C PHE A 170 -7.77 0.00 12.12
N GLY A 171 -8.71 0.76 11.58
CA GLY A 171 -9.53 0.35 10.46
C GLY A 171 -8.86 0.71 9.14
N ILE A 172 -8.89 -0.21 8.18
CA ILE A 172 -8.50 0.01 6.79
C ILE A 172 -9.65 -0.37 5.89
N THR A 173 -9.88 0.41 4.84
CA THR A 173 -10.68 0.02 3.68
C THR A 173 -9.87 0.24 2.41
N VAL A 174 -9.83 -0.78 1.56
CA VAL A 174 -9.07 -0.74 0.30
C VAL A 174 -10.03 -0.76 -0.88
N PHE A 175 -9.73 0.11 -1.84
CA PHE A 175 -10.44 0.21 -3.11
C PHE A 175 -9.48 -0.02 -4.27
N GLU A 176 -9.93 -0.73 -5.30
CA GLU A 176 -9.31 -0.63 -6.62
C GLU A 176 -9.69 0.72 -7.25
N GLY A 177 -8.70 1.39 -7.84
CA GLY A 177 -8.83 2.71 -8.44
C GLY A 177 -8.47 3.85 -7.49
N MET A 178 -8.74 5.07 -7.95
CA MET A 178 -8.56 6.31 -7.22
C MET A 178 -9.72 7.27 -7.49
N ASP A 179 -9.89 8.27 -6.63
CA ASP A 179 -10.87 9.31 -6.90
C ASP A 179 -10.57 10.01 -8.24
N THR A 180 -11.60 10.13 -9.06
CA THR A 180 -11.62 10.80 -10.37
C THR A 180 -12.64 11.93 -10.43
N ASN A 181 -13.39 12.14 -9.34
CA ASN A 181 -14.37 13.21 -9.26
C ASN A 181 -13.65 14.56 -9.35
N THR A 182 -14.10 15.40 -10.27
CA THR A 182 -13.60 16.78 -10.43
C THR A 182 -14.57 17.83 -9.88
N GLY A 183 -15.74 17.39 -9.42
CA GLY A 183 -16.77 18.23 -8.82
C GLY A 183 -16.52 18.53 -7.34
N ASN A 184 -17.53 19.09 -6.68
CA ASN A 184 -17.42 19.49 -5.27
C ASN A 184 -17.15 18.29 -4.36
N TYR A 185 -16.24 18.46 -3.41
CA TYR A 185 -15.93 17.50 -2.37
C TYR A 185 -16.06 18.17 -1.00
N SER A 186 -16.88 17.58 -0.12
CA SER A 186 -16.98 18.00 1.28
C SER A 186 -16.02 17.19 2.12
N HIS A 187 -14.90 17.83 2.49
CA HIS A 187 -13.86 17.27 3.33
C HIS A 187 -14.38 16.97 4.75
N HIS A 188 -15.10 17.93 5.33
CA HIS A 188 -15.82 17.69 6.58
C HIS A 188 -17.11 16.93 6.26
N GLY A 189 -17.15 15.64 6.60
CA GLY A 189 -18.34 14.83 6.37
C GLY A 189 -18.26 13.48 7.05
N SER A 190 -19.42 12.91 7.35
CA SER A 190 -19.55 11.55 7.84
C SER A 190 -19.40 10.53 6.70
N TRP A 191 -18.83 9.39 7.06
CA TRP A 191 -18.77 8.16 6.28
C TRP A 191 -18.81 6.96 7.25
N ASN A 192 -18.62 5.74 6.75
CA ASN A 192 -18.67 4.49 7.52
C ASN A 192 -19.80 4.45 8.55
N ASN A 193 -21.02 4.61 8.05
CA ASN A 193 -22.24 4.56 8.83
C ASN A 193 -23.32 3.87 8.01
N ALA A 194 -24.51 3.67 8.56
CA ALA A 194 -25.61 2.94 7.92
C ALA A 194 -25.96 3.45 6.50
N THR A 195 -25.74 4.73 6.19
CA THR A 195 -26.05 5.31 4.87
C THR A 195 -24.86 5.30 3.90
N LYS A 196 -23.64 5.18 4.41
CA LYS A 196 -22.38 5.22 3.64
C LYS A 196 -21.39 4.20 4.22
N PRO A 197 -21.71 2.90 4.22
CA PRO A 197 -20.86 1.88 4.82
C PRO A 197 -19.52 1.78 4.08
N TYR A 198 -18.46 1.35 4.77
CA TYR A 198 -17.14 1.10 4.15
C TYR A 198 -17.17 0.05 3.04
N THR A 199 -18.21 -0.78 2.96
CA THR A 199 -18.38 -1.79 1.89
C THR A 199 -18.90 -1.22 0.58
N ASN A 200 -19.33 0.05 0.56
CA ASN A 200 -19.79 0.68 -0.65
C ASN A 200 -18.62 1.19 -1.48
N ASP A 201 -18.80 1.17 -2.79
CA ASP A 201 -18.01 1.96 -3.71
C ASP A 201 -18.16 3.46 -3.38
N ASN A 202 -17.07 4.21 -3.50
CA ASN A 202 -17.05 5.66 -3.32
C ASN A 202 -17.77 6.15 -2.05
N PRO A 203 -17.43 5.65 -0.84
CA PRO A 203 -18.20 5.96 0.38
C PRO A 203 -18.12 7.44 0.76
N PHE A 204 -17.19 8.19 0.16
CA PHE A 204 -17.07 9.64 0.34
C PHE A 204 -17.96 10.45 -0.60
N GLY A 205 -18.74 9.80 -1.47
CA GLY A 205 -19.54 10.46 -2.52
C GLY A 205 -18.69 10.94 -3.71
N THR A 206 -17.54 10.30 -3.93
CA THR A 206 -16.61 10.52 -5.03
C THR A 206 -16.92 9.57 -6.21
N THR A 207 -16.02 9.43 -7.17
CA THR A 207 -16.13 8.46 -8.28
C THR A 207 -14.79 7.78 -8.55
N GLY A 208 -14.82 6.55 -9.10
CA GLY A 208 -13.60 5.84 -9.53
C GLY A 208 -13.03 4.83 -8.54
N LEU A 209 -13.70 4.61 -7.40
CA LEU A 209 -13.34 3.60 -6.41
C LEU A 209 -14.27 2.39 -6.48
N ILE A 210 -13.68 1.19 -6.46
CA ILE A 210 -14.38 -0.09 -6.32
C ILE A 210 -13.89 -0.76 -5.03
N ASN A 211 -14.79 -1.07 -4.09
CA ASN A 211 -14.40 -1.70 -2.83
C ASN A 211 -13.86 -3.13 -3.06
N ILE A 212 -12.70 -3.44 -2.48
CA ILE A 212 -12.12 -4.80 -2.58
C ILE A 212 -11.91 -5.47 -1.22
N GLY A 213 -11.96 -4.73 -0.12
CA GLY A 213 -11.86 -5.30 1.22
C GLY A 213 -11.66 -4.26 2.31
N TYR A 214 -11.73 -4.74 3.55
CA TYR A 214 -11.52 -3.94 4.75
C TYR A 214 -11.08 -4.83 5.93
N SER A 215 -10.55 -4.21 6.98
CA SER A 215 -10.33 -4.81 8.28
C SER A 215 -10.48 -3.73 9.35
N ASP A 216 -11.05 -4.07 10.50
CA ASP A 216 -11.09 -3.23 11.71
C ASP A 216 -10.13 -3.70 12.80
N ASN A 217 -9.16 -4.54 12.45
CA ASN A 217 -8.18 -5.10 13.36
C ASN A 217 -6.77 -5.09 12.76
N VAL A 218 -6.32 -3.94 12.28
CA VAL A 218 -4.95 -3.77 11.76
C VAL A 218 -4.08 -3.11 12.82
N ASP A 219 -2.90 -3.70 13.07
CA ASP A 219 -1.88 -3.18 13.99
C ASP A 219 -0.48 -3.67 13.58
N ALA A 220 0.49 -3.59 14.50
CA ALA A 220 1.88 -3.97 14.26
C ALA A 220 2.08 -5.48 14.05
N ALA A 221 1.14 -6.30 14.52
CA ALA A 221 1.16 -7.76 14.47
C ALA A 221 0.11 -8.35 13.51
N ASN A 222 -1.00 -7.63 13.30
CA ASN A 222 -2.10 -8.04 12.44
C ASN A 222 -2.12 -7.17 11.18
N ASP A 223 -1.82 -7.77 10.03
CA ASP A 223 -1.82 -7.07 8.74
C ASP A 223 -3.19 -7.13 8.05
N PHE A 224 -3.43 -6.14 7.18
CA PHE A 224 -4.38 -6.30 6.09
C PHE A 224 -3.63 -6.72 4.82
N VAL A 225 -4.11 -7.76 4.14
CA VAL A 225 -3.46 -8.33 2.96
C VAL A 225 -4.39 -8.32 1.77
N PHE A 226 -3.91 -7.85 0.62
CA PHE A 226 -4.62 -7.94 -0.65
C PHE A 226 -3.67 -8.23 -1.81
N THR A 227 -4.23 -8.69 -2.94
CA THR A 227 -3.47 -8.83 -4.19
C THR A 227 -3.47 -7.51 -4.93
N ALA A 228 -2.30 -6.93 -5.15
CA ALA A 228 -2.12 -5.80 -6.06
C ALA A 228 -1.73 -6.33 -7.43
N GLU A 229 -2.53 -6.06 -8.45
CA GLU A 229 -2.23 -6.42 -9.83
C GLU A 229 -1.28 -5.39 -10.47
N ALA A 230 -0.41 -5.87 -11.37
CA ALA A 230 0.51 -5.03 -12.11
C ALA A 230 -0.22 -3.87 -12.83
N GLY A 231 0.27 -2.65 -12.63
CA GLY A 231 -0.23 -1.44 -13.26
C GLY A 231 -1.55 -0.90 -12.71
N LYS A 232 -2.16 -1.56 -11.72
CA LYS A 232 -3.34 -1.03 -11.01
C LYS A 232 -2.93 -0.08 -9.88
N ILE A 233 -3.86 0.80 -9.54
CA ILE A 233 -3.76 1.74 -8.42
C ILE A 233 -4.82 1.34 -7.40
N TYR A 234 -4.49 1.43 -6.12
CA TYR A 234 -5.36 1.12 -5.01
C TYR A 234 -5.42 2.31 -4.05
N SER A 235 -6.62 2.68 -3.63
CA SER A 235 -6.82 3.70 -2.59
C SER A 235 -6.98 3.04 -1.23
N ILE A 236 -6.24 3.53 -0.24
CA ILE A 236 -6.24 3.04 1.14
C ILE A 236 -6.86 4.12 2.02
N TYR A 237 -7.99 3.82 2.64
CA TYR A 237 -8.63 4.70 3.61
C TYR A 237 -8.37 4.13 4.99
N LEU A 238 -7.71 4.87 5.86
CA LEU A 238 -7.31 4.37 7.18
C LEU A 238 -7.58 5.37 8.30
N GLY A 239 -7.72 4.83 9.51
CA GLY A 239 -7.82 5.62 10.73
C GLY A 239 -8.06 4.76 11.95
N GLY A 240 -8.12 5.39 13.13
CA GLY A 240 -8.47 4.68 14.36
C GLY A 240 -9.90 4.10 14.32
N VAL A 241 -10.09 2.98 15.00
CA VAL A 241 -11.37 2.26 15.09
C VAL A 241 -11.77 2.00 16.54
N ASP A 242 -13.05 2.24 16.84
CA ASP A 242 -13.73 1.94 18.11
C ASP A 242 -13.06 2.49 19.38
N PHE A 243 -12.14 3.43 19.26
CA PHE A 243 -11.45 4.02 20.40
C PHE A 243 -12.29 5.10 21.09
N SER A 244 -12.69 6.13 20.34
CA SER A 244 -13.37 7.32 20.85
C SER A 244 -14.06 8.07 19.70
N ARG A 245 -14.37 9.36 19.90
CA ARG A 245 -14.82 10.25 18.81
C ARG A 245 -13.70 10.50 17.82
N TRP A 246 -14.08 10.97 16.64
CA TRP A 246 -13.16 11.24 15.53
C TRP A 246 -12.07 12.29 15.83
N ASN A 247 -12.33 13.26 16.70
CA ASN A 247 -11.38 14.32 17.07
C ASN A 247 -10.58 14.04 18.34
N THR A 248 -10.67 12.84 18.90
CA THR A 248 -9.96 12.46 20.11
C THR A 248 -8.96 11.36 19.83
N GLY A 249 -7.85 11.36 20.57
CA GLY A 249 -6.74 10.47 20.31
C GLY A 249 -6.16 10.65 18.91
N VAL A 250 -6.13 11.88 18.39
CA VAL A 250 -5.40 12.18 17.15
C VAL A 250 -3.93 11.90 17.42
N ASP A 251 -3.30 11.14 16.54
CA ASP A 251 -1.93 10.70 16.73
C ASP A 251 -1.24 10.37 15.42
N ASN A 252 0.08 10.57 15.42
CA ASN A 252 0.92 10.13 14.31
C ASN A 252 0.92 8.61 14.23
N TYR A 253 1.08 8.10 13.01
CA TYR A 253 1.21 6.67 12.79
C TYR A 253 2.40 6.34 11.90
N LYS A 254 2.77 5.07 11.93
CA LYS A 254 3.65 4.42 10.97
C LYS A 254 2.87 3.32 10.26
N LEU A 255 2.82 3.40 8.93
CA LEU A 255 2.36 2.31 8.07
C LEU A 255 3.58 1.61 7.47
N THR A 256 3.73 0.33 7.77
CA THR A 256 4.69 -0.55 7.11
C THR A 256 3.98 -1.26 5.96
N VAL A 257 4.50 -1.08 4.75
CA VAL A 257 4.05 -1.80 3.55
C VAL A 257 5.11 -2.82 3.20
N THR A 258 4.73 -4.11 3.12
CA THR A 258 5.63 -5.15 2.62
C THR A 258 4.97 -5.95 1.49
N THR A 259 5.79 -6.56 0.64
CA THR A 259 5.28 -7.37 -0.47
C THR A 259 5.81 -8.80 -0.43
N SER A 260 4.99 -9.73 -0.89
CA SER A 260 5.37 -11.12 -1.04
C SER A 260 4.84 -11.72 -2.33
N ALA A 261 5.45 -12.83 -2.74
CA ALA A 261 4.99 -13.56 -3.91
C ALA A 261 3.52 -13.92 -3.77
N GLN A 262 2.76 -13.75 -4.85
CA GLN A 262 1.44 -14.36 -4.95
C GLN A 262 1.65 -15.87 -5.06
N THR A 263 1.65 -16.56 -3.93
CA THR A 263 1.81 -18.01 -3.84
C THR A 263 0.54 -18.72 -4.31
N GLY A 264 0.26 -18.61 -5.61
CA GLY A 264 -1.05 -18.93 -6.14
C GLY A 264 -1.11 -19.30 -7.61
N VAL A 265 -0.02 -19.74 -8.26
CA VAL A 265 0.04 -20.80 -9.29
C VAL A 265 1.53 -21.10 -9.51
N VAL A 266 2.02 -22.24 -9.03
CA VAL A 266 3.27 -22.80 -9.58
C VAL A 266 2.94 -23.24 -11.00
N PRO A 267 3.59 -22.74 -12.06
CA PRO A 267 3.48 -23.37 -13.36
C PRO A 267 4.06 -24.79 -13.23
N VAL A 268 3.19 -25.78 -13.09
CA VAL A 268 3.52 -27.20 -13.19
C VAL A 268 3.65 -27.68 -14.66
N PRO A 269 4.31 -26.98 -15.60
CA PRO A 269 4.86 -27.67 -16.78
C PRO A 269 6.28 -28.23 -16.57
N GLY A 270 7.12 -27.57 -15.78
CA GLY A 270 8.55 -27.94 -15.67
C GLY A 270 8.82 -29.20 -14.85
N ALA A 271 8.09 -29.38 -13.74
CA ALA A 271 8.28 -30.52 -12.85
C ALA A 271 7.82 -31.84 -13.48
N VAL A 272 6.76 -31.84 -14.30
CA VAL A 272 6.32 -33.04 -15.04
C VAL A 272 7.35 -33.43 -16.10
N TRP A 273 8.04 -32.46 -16.71
CA TRP A 273 9.09 -32.73 -17.70
C TRP A 273 10.38 -33.29 -17.08
N LEU A 274 10.76 -32.78 -15.90
CA LEU A 274 11.90 -33.31 -15.12
C LEU A 274 11.59 -34.67 -14.49
N PHE A 275 10.35 -34.92 -14.04
CA PHE A 275 9.95 -36.25 -13.56
C PHE A 275 9.80 -37.26 -14.71
N GLY A 276 9.25 -36.85 -15.86
CA GLY A 276 9.11 -37.69 -17.03
C GLY A 276 10.45 -38.14 -17.62
N SER A 277 11.44 -37.25 -17.66
CA SER A 277 12.80 -37.59 -18.13
C SER A 277 13.57 -38.49 -17.16
N ALA A 278 13.38 -38.34 -15.85
CA ALA A 278 13.99 -39.22 -14.84
C ALA A 278 13.44 -40.66 -14.91
N VAL A 279 12.13 -40.82 -15.13
CA VAL A 279 11.49 -42.14 -15.28
C VAL A 279 11.86 -42.79 -16.62
N ALA A 280 11.87 -42.04 -17.73
CA ALA A 280 12.30 -42.54 -19.02
C ALA A 280 13.80 -42.95 -19.04
N GLY A 281 14.64 -42.21 -18.31
CA GLY A 281 16.07 -42.52 -18.14
C GLY A 281 16.33 -43.83 -17.39
N MET A 282 15.54 -44.15 -16.35
CA MET A 282 15.71 -45.40 -15.59
C MET A 282 15.25 -46.65 -16.35
N ILE A 283 14.25 -46.55 -17.23
CA ILE A 283 13.82 -47.68 -18.08
C ILE A 283 14.87 -47.99 -19.18
N GLY A 284 15.60 -46.99 -19.66
CA GLY A 284 16.65 -47.15 -20.67
C GLY A 284 17.92 -47.86 -20.17
N PHE A 285 18.27 -47.72 -18.88
CA PHE A 285 19.47 -48.33 -18.30
C PHE A 285 19.31 -49.83 -17.97
N GLY A 286 18.08 -50.33 -17.79
CA GLY A 286 17.81 -51.73 -17.46
C GLY A 286 18.00 -52.73 -18.62
N ARG A 287 18.01 -52.27 -19.88
CA ARG A 287 18.02 -53.15 -21.06
C ARG A 287 19.41 -53.54 -21.59
N ARG A 288 20.50 -52.93 -21.11
CA ARG A 288 21.86 -53.22 -21.63
C ARG A 288 22.59 -54.39 -20.94
N LYS A 289 21.98 -55.08 -19.97
CA LYS A 289 22.62 -56.23 -19.28
C LYS A 289 22.15 -57.62 -19.72
N SER A 290 21.22 -57.75 -20.66
CA SER A 290 20.68 -59.07 -21.06
C SER A 290 21.09 -59.55 -22.46
N SER A 291 22.08 -58.95 -23.11
CA SER A 291 22.52 -59.39 -24.45
C SER A 291 24.03 -59.64 -24.59
N ILE A 292 24.67 -60.17 -23.53
CA ILE A 292 25.99 -60.82 -23.65
C ILE A 292 25.95 -62.09 -22.78
N ALA A 293 25.38 -63.15 -23.34
CA ALA A 293 25.63 -64.53 -22.95
C ALA A 293 25.54 -65.38 -24.22
N ALA A 294 26.70 -65.68 -24.79
CA ALA A 294 26.98 -66.75 -25.74
C ALA A 294 28.35 -67.31 -25.37
#